data_AF-A0A9W9Z1E9-F1
#
_entry.id   AF-A0A9W9Z1E9-F1
#
_cell.length_a   1.000
_cell.length_b   1.000
_cell.length_c   1.000
_cell.angle_alpha   90.00
_cell.angle_beta   90.00
_cell.angle_gamma   90.00
#
_symmetry.space_group_name_H-M   'P 1'
#
loop_
_entity.id
_entity.type
_entity.pdbx_description
1 polymer ?
#
loop_
_entity_poly.entity_id
_entity_poly.type
_entity_poly.pdbx_seq_one_letter_code
_entity_poly.pdbx_strand_id
1 'polypeptide(L)'
;MNDRHRDILRRHWSSLRRDLEPMKLLPLLVNVLDVTDEQEVKVKATREDRIDKLLEILPRRGPTAFDDFVKALQEMQPFLAAPLLQESEMEEMKTELNRARTHSARLREEVHLTRTGLEKEQQKHKKTVKELNELKACMKR
;
A
#
# COMPACT_ATOMS: atom_id res chain seq x y z
N MET A 1 1.53 -9.01 -9.02
CA MET A 1 0.33 -8.60 -8.32
C MET A 1 0.63 -8.78 -6.86
N ASN A 2 0.48 -7.74 -6.05
CA ASN A 2 0.66 -7.85 -4.61
C ASN A 2 -0.61 -8.44 -3.95
N ASP A 3 -0.55 -8.76 -2.66
CA ASP A 3 -1.68 -9.39 -1.96
C ASP A 3 -2.92 -8.49 -1.89
N ARG A 4 -2.74 -7.16 -1.88
CA ARG A 4 -3.88 -6.21 -1.89
C ARG A 4 -4.65 -6.29 -3.20
N HIS A 5 -3.94 -6.32 -4.32
CA HIS A 5 -4.56 -6.47 -5.63
C HIS A 5 -5.32 -7.81 -5.72
N ARG A 6 -4.80 -8.89 -5.11
CA ARG A 6 -5.48 -10.18 -5.03
C ARG A 6 -6.77 -10.10 -4.21
N ASP A 7 -6.73 -9.43 -3.07
CA ASP A 7 -7.90 -9.22 -2.21
C ASP A 7 -8.96 -8.36 -2.90
N ILE A 8 -8.56 -7.32 -3.62
CA ILE A 8 -9.46 -6.49 -4.45
C ILE A 8 -10.15 -7.37 -5.50
N LEU A 9 -9.39 -8.13 -6.30
CA LEU A 9 -9.99 -9.04 -7.29
C LEU A 9 -10.97 -10.04 -6.65
N ARG A 10 -10.63 -10.58 -5.49
CA ARG A 10 -11.51 -11.50 -4.76
C ARG A 10 -12.81 -10.82 -4.31
N ARG A 11 -12.75 -9.58 -3.83
CA ARG A 11 -13.94 -8.81 -3.42
C ARG A 11 -14.85 -8.46 -4.60
N HIS A 12 -14.27 -8.18 -5.77
CA HIS A 12 -15.01 -7.87 -7.00
C HIS A 12 -15.29 -9.09 -7.88
N TRP A 13 -14.99 -10.31 -7.42
CA TRP A 13 -15.14 -11.51 -8.25
C TRP A 13 -16.57 -11.67 -8.78
N SER A 14 -17.57 -11.46 -7.93
CA SER A 14 -18.98 -11.63 -8.30
C SER A 14 -19.46 -10.57 -9.31
N SER A 15 -18.99 -9.32 -9.21
CA SER A 15 -19.34 -8.26 -10.16
C SER A 15 -18.66 -8.50 -11.50
N LEU A 16 -17.37 -8.88 -11.49
CA LEU A 16 -16.62 -9.25 -12.68
C LEU A 16 -17.27 -10.46 -13.37
N ARG A 17 -17.59 -11.54 -12.64
CA ARG A 17 -18.26 -12.71 -13.21
C ARG A 17 -19.58 -12.36 -13.90
N ARG A 18 -20.35 -11.43 -13.34
CA ARG A 18 -21.64 -11.03 -13.89
C ARG A 18 -21.50 -10.23 -15.19
N ASP A 19 -20.61 -9.25 -15.23
CA ASP A 19 -20.65 -8.20 -16.26
C ASP A 19 -19.42 -8.19 -17.21
N LEU A 20 -18.37 -8.97 -16.92
CA LEU A 20 -17.15 -9.01 -17.73
C LEU A 20 -17.36 -9.70 -19.07
N GLU A 21 -16.75 -9.16 -20.12
CA GLU A 21 -16.71 -9.73 -21.46
C GLU A 21 -15.28 -10.19 -21.79
N PRO A 22 -14.87 -11.40 -21.36
CA PRO A 22 -13.47 -11.81 -21.38
C PRO A 22 -12.88 -11.84 -22.79
N MET A 23 -13.66 -12.25 -23.81
CA MET A 23 -13.19 -12.34 -25.20
C MET A 23 -12.82 -11.00 -25.81
N LYS A 24 -13.44 -9.90 -25.35
CA LYS A 24 -13.11 -8.54 -25.78
C LYS A 24 -11.86 -8.01 -25.09
N LEU A 25 -11.56 -8.53 -23.90
CA LEU A 25 -10.45 -8.10 -23.07
C LEU A 25 -9.14 -8.83 -23.41
N LEU A 26 -9.21 -10.12 -23.76
CA LEU A 26 -8.02 -10.95 -24.05
C LEU A 26 -7.00 -10.30 -25.01
N PRO A 27 -7.40 -9.66 -26.14
CA PRO A 27 -6.45 -9.03 -27.05
C PRO A 27 -5.65 -7.87 -26.43
N LEU A 28 -6.13 -7.26 -25.35
CA LEU A 28 -5.45 -6.18 -24.63
C LEU A 28 -4.52 -6.69 -23.53
N LEU A 29 -4.58 -7.97 -23.20
CA LEU A 29 -3.81 -8.58 -22.11
C LEU A 29 -2.55 -9.30 -22.61
N VAL A 30 -2.08 -9.00 -23.82
CA VAL A 30 -0.89 -9.66 -24.42
C VAL A 30 0.41 -9.49 -23.63
N ASN A 31 0.50 -8.45 -22.80
CA ASN A 31 1.65 -8.22 -21.91
C ASN A 31 1.57 -9.01 -20.60
N VAL A 32 0.40 -9.61 -20.31
CA VAL A 32 0.12 -10.33 -19.06
C VAL A 32 -0.08 -11.81 -19.31
N LEU A 33 -0.81 -12.17 -20.37
CA LEU A 33 -1.19 -13.52 -20.73
C LEU A 33 -0.33 -13.99 -21.89
N ASP A 34 0.23 -15.19 -21.75
CA ASP A 34 0.88 -15.86 -22.88
C ASP A 34 -0.18 -16.55 -23.77
N VAL A 35 0.27 -17.09 -24.91
CA VAL A 35 -0.62 -17.78 -25.87
C VAL A 35 -1.33 -18.99 -25.22
N THR A 36 -0.67 -19.67 -24.28
CA THR A 36 -1.25 -20.81 -23.57
C THR A 36 -2.37 -20.36 -22.66
N ASP A 37 -2.18 -19.27 -21.92
CA ASP A 37 -3.20 -18.67 -21.05
C ASP A 37 -4.43 -18.24 -21.80
N GLU A 38 -4.20 -17.53 -22.91
CA GLU A 38 -5.28 -17.04 -23.74
C GLU A 38 -6.10 -18.22 -24.26
N GLN A 39 -5.44 -19.30 -24.69
CA GLN A 39 -6.11 -20.51 -25.13
C GLN A 39 -6.84 -21.21 -23.97
N GLU A 40 -6.24 -21.33 -22.79
CA GLU A 40 -6.88 -21.91 -21.59
C GLU A 40 -8.16 -21.19 -21.19
N VAL A 41 -8.22 -19.87 -21.39
CA VAL A 41 -9.45 -19.09 -21.23
C VAL A 41 -10.42 -19.41 -22.37
N LYS A 42 -9.98 -19.29 -23.64
CA LYS A 42 -10.87 -19.46 -24.82
C LYS A 42 -11.55 -20.82 -24.89
N VAL A 43 -10.89 -21.90 -24.47
CA VAL A 43 -11.47 -23.26 -24.51
C VAL A 43 -12.60 -23.48 -23.52
N LYS A 44 -12.82 -22.57 -22.56
CA LYS A 44 -13.93 -22.69 -21.61
C LYS A 44 -15.28 -22.51 -22.31
N ALA A 45 -16.23 -23.34 -21.90
CA ALA A 45 -17.54 -23.47 -22.55
C ALA A 45 -18.42 -22.23 -22.31
N THR A 46 -18.49 -21.76 -21.07
CA THR A 46 -19.36 -20.63 -20.70
C THR A 46 -18.56 -19.35 -20.54
N ARG A 47 -19.24 -18.19 -20.70
CA ARG A 47 -18.64 -16.87 -20.41
C ARG A 47 -18.10 -16.80 -18.98
N GLU A 48 -18.82 -17.39 -18.04
CA GLU A 48 -18.45 -17.36 -16.63
C GLU A 48 -17.21 -18.20 -16.34
N ASP A 49 -17.11 -19.40 -16.92
CA ASP A 49 -15.92 -20.24 -16.79
C ASP A 49 -14.68 -19.56 -17.39
N ARG A 50 -14.86 -18.79 -18.48
CA ARG A 50 -13.79 -17.96 -19.06
C ARG A 50 -13.34 -16.88 -18.08
N ILE A 51 -14.29 -16.20 -17.43
CA ILE A 51 -13.99 -15.16 -16.44
C ILE A 51 -13.26 -15.78 -15.25
N ASP A 52 -13.78 -16.87 -14.68
CA ASP A 52 -13.12 -17.54 -13.57
C ASP A 52 -11.70 -17.95 -13.93
N LYS A 53 -11.51 -18.53 -15.12
CA LYS A 53 -10.19 -18.97 -15.57
C LYS A 53 -9.24 -17.79 -15.75
N LEU A 54 -9.71 -16.70 -16.33
CA LEU A 54 -8.93 -15.46 -16.47
C LEU A 54 -8.52 -14.93 -15.10
N LEU A 55 -9.46 -14.81 -14.16
CA LEU A 55 -9.21 -14.29 -12.81
C LEU A 55 -8.36 -15.24 -11.96
N GLU A 56 -8.35 -16.55 -12.25
CA GLU A 56 -7.44 -17.53 -11.66
C GLU A 56 -6.00 -17.35 -12.15
N ILE A 57 -5.82 -16.99 -13.42
CA ILE A 57 -4.50 -16.86 -14.06
C ILE A 57 -3.82 -15.54 -13.66
N LEU A 58 -4.56 -14.41 -13.65
CA LEU A 58 -4.00 -13.06 -13.42
C LEU A 58 -3.07 -12.97 -12.20
N PRO A 59 -3.39 -13.52 -11.01
CA PRO A 59 -2.52 -13.44 -9.83
C PRO A 59 -1.15 -14.12 -9.96
N ARG A 60 -0.98 -14.99 -10.96
CA ARG A 60 0.25 -15.78 -11.21
C ARG A 60 1.20 -15.12 -12.21
N ARG A 61 0.76 -14.11 -12.98
CA ARG A 61 1.50 -13.61 -14.16
C ARG A 61 2.58 -12.59 -13.87
N GLY A 62 2.51 -11.87 -12.75
CA GLY A 62 3.59 -10.96 -12.36
C GLY A 62 3.10 -9.66 -11.71
N PRO A 63 4.03 -8.80 -11.24
CA PRO A 63 3.76 -7.55 -10.52
C PRO A 63 2.68 -6.68 -11.18
N THR A 64 2.77 -6.45 -12.49
CA THR A 64 1.96 -5.50 -13.27
C THR A 64 0.60 -6.06 -13.71
N ALA A 65 0.33 -7.35 -13.53
CA ALA A 65 -0.86 -8.02 -14.07
C ALA A 65 -2.19 -7.37 -13.66
N PHE A 66 -2.27 -6.78 -12.46
CA PHE A 66 -3.47 -6.06 -12.01
C PHE A 66 -3.64 -4.75 -12.77
N ASP A 67 -2.57 -3.96 -12.89
CA ASP A 67 -2.60 -2.64 -13.50
C ASP A 67 -2.91 -2.73 -14.99
N ASP A 68 -2.26 -3.69 -15.67
CA ASP A 68 -2.52 -4.00 -17.08
C ASP A 68 -3.96 -4.51 -17.30
N PHE A 69 -4.49 -5.32 -16.38
CA PHE A 69 -5.88 -5.77 -16.42
C PHE A 69 -6.88 -4.61 -16.24
N VAL A 70 -6.63 -3.75 -15.25
CA VAL A 70 -7.44 -2.57 -15.00
C VAL A 70 -7.38 -1.60 -16.17
N LYS A 71 -6.21 -1.41 -16.78
CA LYS A 71 -6.05 -0.59 -17.99
C LYS A 71 -6.87 -1.14 -19.16
N ALA A 72 -6.82 -2.45 -19.41
CA ALA A 72 -7.66 -3.08 -20.42
C ALA A 72 -9.16 -2.88 -20.12
N LEU A 73 -9.57 -2.92 -18.84
CA LEU A 73 -10.95 -2.61 -18.44
C LEU A 73 -11.28 -1.13 -18.67
N GLN A 74 -10.37 -0.19 -18.41
CA GLN A 74 -10.61 1.22 -18.71
C GLN A 74 -10.88 1.47 -20.19
N GLU A 75 -10.24 0.70 -21.08
CA GLU A 75 -10.44 0.80 -22.52
C GLU A 75 -11.75 0.17 -22.98
N MET A 76 -12.13 -1.01 -22.45
CA MET A 76 -13.26 -1.79 -22.97
C MET A 76 -14.52 -1.74 -22.12
N GLN A 77 -14.38 -1.69 -20.79
CA GLN A 77 -15.48 -1.76 -19.82
C GLN A 77 -15.21 -0.83 -18.61
N PRO A 78 -15.19 0.51 -18.79
CA PRO A 78 -14.74 1.45 -17.76
C PRO A 78 -15.49 1.33 -16.43
N PHE A 79 -16.76 0.94 -16.49
CA PHE A 79 -17.62 0.74 -15.31
C PHE A 79 -17.14 -0.41 -14.40
N LEU A 80 -16.37 -1.37 -14.93
CA LEU A 80 -15.72 -2.42 -14.14
C LEU A 80 -14.35 -1.98 -13.62
N ALA A 81 -13.67 -1.07 -14.32
CA ALA A 81 -12.38 -0.55 -13.89
C ALA A 81 -12.50 0.41 -12.70
N ALA A 82 -13.48 1.32 -12.74
CA ALA A 82 -13.68 2.34 -11.72
C ALA A 82 -13.70 1.82 -10.27
N PRO A 83 -14.49 0.78 -9.91
CA PRO A 83 -14.50 0.28 -8.54
C PRO A 83 -13.17 -0.39 -8.12
N LEU A 84 -12.47 -1.03 -9.06
CA LEU A 84 -11.16 -1.64 -8.78
C LEU A 84 -10.10 -0.57 -8.49
N LEU A 85 -10.08 0.49 -9.29
CA LEU A 85 -9.16 1.63 -9.11
C LEU A 85 -9.42 2.34 -7.78
N GLN A 86 -10.67 2.71 -7.52
CA GLN A 86 -11.05 3.41 -6.29
C GLN A 86 -10.63 2.62 -5.05
N GLU A 87 -10.82 1.30 -5.04
CA GLU A 87 -10.44 0.47 -3.90
C GLU A 87 -8.92 0.32 -3.79
N SER A 88 -8.19 0.24 -4.90
CA SER A 88 -6.72 0.19 -4.90
C SER A 88 -6.11 1.47 -4.31
N GLU A 89 -6.58 2.64 -4.75
CA GLU A 89 -6.14 3.96 -4.26
C GLU A 89 -6.46 4.14 -2.78
N MET A 90 -7.64 3.69 -2.34
CA MET A 90 -8.04 3.77 -0.94
C MET A 90 -7.16 2.90 -0.03
N GLU A 91 -6.80 1.69 -0.44
CA GLU A 91 -5.90 0.82 0.34
C GLU A 91 -4.46 1.34 0.38
N GLU A 92 -3.99 1.98 -0.70
CA GLU A 92 -2.70 2.69 -0.72
C GLU A 92 -2.71 3.84 0.27
N MET A 93 -3.71 4.73 0.20
CA MET A 93 -3.84 5.88 1.10
C MET A 93 -3.92 5.45 2.57
N LYS A 94 -4.70 4.41 2.88
CA LYS A 94 -4.80 3.83 4.24
C LYS A 94 -3.45 3.35 4.76
N THR A 95 -2.64 2.76 3.88
CA THR A 95 -1.30 2.27 4.23
C THR A 95 -0.35 3.41 4.51
N GLU A 96 -0.33 4.41 3.64
CA GLU A 96 0.50 5.61 3.82
C GLU A 96 0.12 6.35 5.10
N LEU A 97 -1.17 6.49 5.37
CA LEU A 97 -1.68 7.08 6.60
C LEU A 97 -1.20 6.32 7.84
N ASN A 98 -1.26 5.00 7.82
CA ASN A 98 -0.77 4.17 8.93
C ASN A 98 0.75 4.30 9.12
N ARG A 99 1.53 4.35 8.04
CA ARG A 99 2.97 4.61 8.09
C ARG A 99 3.27 5.99 8.67
N ALA A 100 2.57 7.03 8.21
CA ALA A 100 2.72 8.40 8.70
C ALA A 100 2.38 8.52 10.20
N ARG A 101 1.30 7.86 10.65
CA ARG A 101 0.91 7.80 12.06
C ARG A 101 1.98 7.14 12.93
N THR A 102 2.49 6.00 12.47
CA THR A 102 3.55 5.26 13.17
C THR A 102 4.83 6.09 13.27
N HIS A 103 5.22 6.74 12.17
CA HIS A 103 6.37 7.64 12.14
C HIS A 103 6.20 8.84 13.07
N SER A 104 5.01 9.46 13.07
CA SER A 104 4.70 10.58 13.97
C SER A 104 4.78 10.18 15.44
N ALA A 105 4.26 9.00 15.80
CA ALA A 105 4.34 8.48 17.16
C ALA A 105 5.80 8.33 17.63
N ARG A 106 6.67 7.79 16.77
CA ARG A 106 8.11 7.66 17.07
C ARG A 106 8.79 9.01 17.27
N LEU A 107 8.53 9.98 16.40
CA LEU A 107 9.10 11.33 16.54
C LEU A 107 8.63 12.02 17.83
N ARG A 108 7.36 11.85 18.21
CA ARG A 108 6.84 12.40 19.48
C ARG A 108 7.59 11.82 20.69
N GLU A 109 7.87 10.52 20.67
CA GLU A 109 8.65 9.86 21.72
C GLU A 109 10.08 10.41 21.78
N GLU A 110 10.76 10.53 20.63
CA GLU A 110 12.12 11.07 20.55
C GLU A 110 12.20 12.52 21.06
N VAL A 111 11.23 13.35 20.69
CA VAL A 111 11.10 14.73 21.19
C VAL A 111 10.89 14.73 22.71
N HIS A 112 10.06 13.83 23.24
CA HIS A 112 9.83 13.71 24.67
C HIS A 112 11.11 13.32 25.43
N LEU A 113 11.83 12.30 24.96
CA LEU A 113 13.09 11.85 25.54
C LEU A 113 14.17 12.94 25.49
N THR A 114 14.29 13.63 24.36
CA THR A 114 15.26 14.73 24.20
C THR A 114 14.94 15.88 25.15
N ARG A 115 13.65 16.26 25.26
CA ARG A 115 13.21 17.32 26.16
C ARG A 115 13.50 16.99 27.62
N THR A 116 13.17 15.78 28.06
CA THR A 116 13.42 15.34 29.44
C THR A 116 14.92 15.22 29.75
N GLY A 117 15.73 14.79 28.77
CA GLY A 117 17.19 14.79 28.87
C GLY A 117 17.76 16.20 29.04
N LEU A 118 17.31 17.15 28.21
CA LEU A 118 17.73 18.54 28.27
C LEU A 118 17.39 19.18 29.62
N GLU A 119 16.18 18.94 30.14
CA GLU A 119 15.75 19.45 31.46
C GLU A 119 16.65 18.93 32.59
N LYS A 120 17.07 17.65 32.54
CA LYS A 120 18.01 17.07 33.50
C LYS A 120 19.39 17.72 33.43
N GLU A 121 19.93 17.91 32.23
CA GLU A 121 21.23 18.55 32.04
C GLU A 121 21.22 20.02 32.47
N GLN A 122 20.16 20.77 32.17
CA GLN A 122 19.98 22.13 32.68
C GLN A 122 19.97 22.19 34.21
N GLN A 123 19.32 21.23 34.86
CA GLN A 123 19.28 21.17 36.31
C GLN A 123 20.66 20.84 36.92
N LYS A 124 21.43 19.94 36.29
CA LYS A 124 22.82 19.67 36.70
C LYS A 124 23.69 20.91 36.54
N HIS A 125 23.63 21.56 35.38
CA HIS A 125 24.40 22.77 35.10
C HIS A 125 24.12 23.88 36.13
N LYS A 126 22.84 24.11 36.47
CA LYS A 126 22.45 25.07 37.53
C LYS A 126 23.10 24.74 38.88
N LYS A 127 23.15 23.46 39.28
CA LYS A 127 23.80 23.03 40.53
C LYS A 127 25.31 23.29 40.49
N THR A 128 26.00 22.87 39.44
CA THR A 128 27.45 23.05 39.28
C THR A 128 27.85 24.53 39.28
N VAL A 129 27.07 25.39 38.61
CA VAL A 129 27.32 26.84 38.62
C VAL A 129 27.19 27.41 40.04
N LYS A 130 26.20 26.95 40.81
CA LYS A 130 26.02 27.39 42.21
C LYS A 130 27.23 27.00 43.07
N GLU A 131 27.64 25.73 43.02
CA GLU A 131 28.81 25.22 43.76
C GLU A 131 30.10 25.97 43.39
N LEU A 132 30.32 26.23 42.09
CA LEU A 132 31.48 26.98 41.62
C LEU A 132 31.53 28.42 42.19
N ASN A 133 30.37 29.09 42.26
CA ASN A 133 30.28 30.43 42.83
C ASN A 133 30.58 30.43 44.34
N GLU A 134 30.11 29.42 45.08
CA GLU A 134 30.40 29.24 46.51
C GLU A 134 31.90 29.02 46.76
N LEU A 135 32.56 28.17 45.96
CA LEU A 135 34.01 27.94 46.04
C LEU A 135 34.81 29.23 45.75
N LYS A 136 34.44 29.97 44.70
CA LYS A 136 35.08 31.25 44.36
C LYS A 136 34.93 32.29 45.48
N ALA A 137 33.82 32.28 46.21
CA ALA A 137 33.61 33.17 47.35
C ALA A 137 34.50 32.80 48.55
N CYS A 138 34.77 31.51 48.77
CA CYS A 138 35.68 31.05 49.83
C CYS A 138 37.14 31.41 49.55
N MET A 139 37.59 31.35 48.29
CA MET A 139 38.97 31.69 47.91
C MET A 139 39.29 33.19 47.94
N LYS A 140 38.29 34.06 48.11
CA LYS A 140 38.45 35.52 48.16
C LYS A 140 38.49 36.10 49.59
N ARG A 141 38.38 35.25 50.62
CA ARG A 141 38.52 35.62 52.03
C ARG A 141 39.90 35.24 52.53
#